data_AF-A0A1U7RWA1-F1
#
_entry.id   AF-A0A1U7RWA1-F1
#
_cell.length_a   1.000
_cell.length_b   1.000
_cell.length_c   1.000
_cell.angle_alpha   90.00
_cell.angle_beta   90.00
_cell.angle_gamma   90.00
#
_symmetry.space_group_name_H-M   'P 1'
#
loop_
_entity.id
_entity.type
_entity.pdbx_description
1 polymer ?
#
loop_
_entity_poly.entity_id
_entity_poly.type
_entity_poly.pdbx_seq_one_letter_code
_entity_poly.pdbx_strand_id
1 'polypeptide(L)'
;MPEVNTDSLDEQQVQLLAEMCILIDENDKKIGADTKKNCHLNENIEKGLLHRAFSVFLFNTEDKLLLQQRSDAKITFPDCFTNTCCSHPLSTPLELEEGDAIGVRRAAQRRLKAELGIPMEQVTPEDICYLTRIHYKAKSDGIWGEHEIDYILFVQKDVTLSPDPNEIKSHCYVTQKELKQLLKKASRNEIKITPWFKLVAETFLFRWWDNLKNLNRFLDHKNIHRM
;
A
#
# COMPACT_ATOMS: atom_id res chain seq x y z
N MET A 1 24.30 -13.63 -0.92
CA MET A 1 23.05 -13.09 -0.37
C MET A 1 23.07 -13.44 1.12
N PRO A 2 22.78 -12.52 2.05
CA PRO A 2 22.71 -12.91 3.45
C PRO A 2 21.61 -13.96 3.60
N GLU A 3 21.92 -15.04 4.29
CA GLU A 3 20.93 -16.02 4.72
C GLU A 3 20.11 -15.38 5.85
N VAL A 4 19.12 -14.57 5.47
CA VAL A 4 18.08 -14.16 6.42
C VAL A 4 17.28 -15.41 6.74
N ASN A 5 17.43 -15.90 7.98
CA ASN A 5 16.62 -16.99 8.50
C ASN A 5 15.15 -16.56 8.49
N THR A 6 14.31 -17.34 7.81
CA THR A 6 12.86 -17.11 7.71
C THR A 6 12.04 -18.18 8.44
N ASP A 7 12.68 -19.05 9.22
CA ASP A 7 12.06 -20.20 9.88
C ASP A 7 11.07 -19.78 10.98
N SER A 8 11.22 -18.57 11.51
CA SER A 8 10.31 -17.97 12.49
C SER A 8 9.18 -17.16 11.87
N LEU A 9 9.13 -17.04 10.55
CA LEU A 9 8.11 -16.30 9.83
C LEU A 9 6.97 -17.24 9.39
N ASP A 10 5.78 -16.67 9.23
CA ASP A 10 4.62 -17.40 8.75
C ASP A 10 4.82 -17.97 7.34
N GLU A 11 4.43 -19.23 7.11
CA GLU A 11 4.70 -19.95 5.86
C GLU A 11 4.07 -19.28 4.62
N GLN A 12 2.85 -18.76 4.74
CA GLN A 12 2.17 -18.08 3.64
C GLN A 12 2.89 -16.79 3.28
N GLN A 13 3.30 -15.99 4.28
CA GLN A 13 4.07 -14.76 4.05
C GLN A 13 5.47 -15.05 3.47
N VAL A 14 6.11 -16.14 3.87
CA VAL A 14 7.39 -16.58 3.29
C VAL A 14 7.24 -16.98 1.82
N GLN A 15 6.17 -17.69 1.44
CA GLN A 15 5.93 -18.01 0.03
C GLN A 15 5.76 -16.75 -0.82
N LEU A 16 5.10 -15.72 -0.30
CA LEU A 16 4.94 -14.43 -0.97
C LEU A 16 6.26 -13.68 -1.16
N LEU A 17 7.32 -13.99 -0.41
CA LEU A 17 8.63 -13.37 -0.60
C LEU A 17 9.25 -13.69 -1.97
N ALA A 18 8.80 -14.75 -2.64
CA ALA A 18 9.24 -15.13 -3.99
C ALA A 18 8.51 -14.35 -5.10
N GLU A 19 7.47 -13.56 -4.79
CA GLU A 19 6.81 -12.70 -5.77
C GLU A 19 7.83 -11.75 -6.42
N MET A 20 7.74 -11.55 -7.73
CA MET A 20 8.63 -10.67 -8.47
C MET A 20 8.06 -9.25 -8.52
N CYS A 21 8.70 -8.31 -7.84
CA CYS A 21 8.39 -6.88 -7.89
C CYS A 21 8.99 -6.23 -9.15
N ILE A 22 8.44 -5.07 -9.53
CA ILE A 22 8.96 -4.25 -10.62
C ILE A 22 10.04 -3.32 -10.07
N LEU A 23 11.30 -3.49 -10.48
CA LEU A 23 12.36 -2.54 -10.13
C LEU A 23 12.29 -1.32 -11.03
N ILE A 24 12.48 -0.15 -10.43
CA ILE A 24 12.38 1.15 -11.11
C ILE A 24 13.54 2.08 -10.72
N ASP A 25 13.80 3.07 -11.57
CA ASP A 25 14.61 4.24 -11.20
C ASP A 25 13.78 5.29 -10.45
N GLU A 26 14.43 6.37 -10.01
CA GLU A 26 13.77 7.46 -9.29
C GLU A 26 12.74 8.28 -10.11
N ASN A 27 12.62 8.01 -11.41
CA ASN A 27 11.64 8.61 -12.32
C ASN A 27 10.52 7.62 -12.67
N ASP A 28 10.42 6.53 -11.92
CA ASP A 28 9.44 5.46 -12.11
C ASP A 28 9.56 4.79 -13.48
N LYS A 29 10.78 4.69 -14.01
CA LYS A 29 11.07 3.90 -15.21
C LYS A 29 11.53 2.51 -14.82
N LYS A 30 10.87 1.50 -15.39
CA LYS A 30 11.24 0.09 -15.19
C LYS A 30 12.69 -0.15 -15.61
N ILE A 31 13.49 -0.69 -14.69
CA ILE A 31 14.88 -1.10 -14.93
C ILE A 31 15.10 -2.60 -14.77
N GLY A 32 14.15 -3.34 -14.19
CA GLY A 32 14.29 -4.77 -13.98
C GLY A 32 13.16 -5.40 -13.18
N ALA A 33 13.48 -6.52 -12.55
CA ALA A 33 12.60 -7.24 -11.63
C ALA A 33 13.47 -7.91 -10.56
N ASP A 34 12.97 -7.99 -9.33
CA ASP A 34 13.60 -8.75 -8.25
C ASP A 34 12.53 -9.27 -7.30
N THR A 35 12.90 -10.24 -6.47
CA THR A 35 12.01 -10.83 -5.47
C THR A 35 11.58 -9.79 -4.45
N LYS A 36 10.36 -9.96 -3.92
CA LYS A 36 9.86 -9.21 -2.78
C LYS A 36 10.82 -9.28 -1.60
N LYS A 37 11.42 -10.44 -1.34
CA LYS A 37 12.52 -10.56 -0.35
C LYS A 37 13.59 -9.49 -0.57
N ASN A 38 14.23 -9.49 -1.72
CA ASN A 38 15.36 -8.60 -1.98
C ASN A 38 14.97 -7.13 -1.95
N CYS A 39 13.78 -6.80 -2.47
CA CYS A 39 13.25 -5.44 -2.49
C CYS A 39 13.04 -4.85 -1.08
N HIS A 40 12.75 -5.68 -0.08
CA HIS A 40 12.41 -5.23 1.26
C HIS A 40 13.54 -5.42 2.28
N LEU A 41 14.72 -5.89 1.85
CA LEU A 41 15.90 -5.95 2.72
C LEU A 41 16.58 -4.58 2.78
N ASN A 42 16.74 -4.06 4.01
CA ASN A 42 17.42 -2.79 4.26
C ASN A 42 18.80 -2.73 3.60
N GLU A 43 19.56 -3.82 3.59
CA GLU A 43 20.89 -3.86 2.94
C GLU A 43 20.87 -3.59 1.42
N ASN A 44 19.76 -3.89 0.74
CA ASN A 44 19.60 -3.63 -0.69
C ASN A 44 18.97 -2.26 -0.93
N ILE A 45 18.03 -1.88 -0.08
CA ILE A 45 17.46 -0.53 -0.06
C ILE A 45 18.56 0.53 0.11
N GLU A 46 19.52 0.33 1.02
CA GLU A 46 20.63 1.29 1.20
C GLU A 46 21.64 1.29 0.03
N LYS A 47 21.60 0.28 -0.85
CA LYS A 47 22.32 0.27 -2.13
C LYS A 47 21.51 0.95 -3.26
N GLY A 48 20.33 1.47 -2.96
CA GLY A 48 19.46 2.16 -3.90
C GLY A 48 18.41 1.28 -4.58
N LEU A 49 18.21 0.03 -4.15
CA LEU A 49 17.16 -0.82 -4.71
C LEU A 49 15.79 -0.20 -4.42
N LEU A 50 15.00 0.01 -5.46
CA LEU A 50 13.73 0.75 -5.45
C LEU A 50 12.72 -0.01 -6.32
N HIS A 51 11.49 -0.18 -5.81
CA HIS A 51 10.43 -0.88 -6.53
C HIS A 51 9.14 -0.07 -6.60
N ARG A 52 8.28 -0.44 -7.57
CA ARG A 52 6.95 0.16 -7.74
C ARG A 52 5.97 -0.42 -6.73
N ALA A 53 5.13 0.42 -6.15
CA ALA A 53 4.10 0.04 -5.19
C ALA A 53 2.78 0.78 -5.41
N PHE A 54 1.75 0.42 -4.65
CA PHE A 54 0.50 1.18 -4.59
C PHE A 54 -0.10 1.19 -3.17
N SER A 55 -0.86 2.25 -2.90
CA SER A 55 -1.66 2.46 -1.69
C SER A 55 -3.10 2.81 -2.05
N VAL A 56 -4.03 1.94 -1.69
CA VAL A 56 -5.48 2.14 -1.87
C VAL A 56 -6.08 2.85 -0.67
N PHE A 57 -6.90 3.87 -0.94
CA PHE A 57 -7.79 4.53 0.00
C PHE A 57 -9.24 4.32 -0.47
N LEU A 58 -9.93 3.38 0.17
CA LEU A 58 -11.32 3.04 -0.12
C LEU A 58 -12.25 3.76 0.86
N PHE A 59 -13.18 4.52 0.31
CA PHE A 59 -14.26 5.18 1.04
C PHE A 59 -15.58 4.48 0.76
N ASN A 60 -16.40 4.31 1.78
CA ASN A 60 -17.79 3.89 1.59
C ASN A 60 -18.67 5.09 1.14
N THR A 61 -19.96 4.87 0.91
CA THR A 61 -20.89 5.93 0.49
C THR A 61 -21.22 6.95 1.60
N GLU A 62 -20.84 6.66 2.85
CA GLU A 62 -20.89 7.59 3.98
C GLU A 62 -19.58 8.41 4.15
N ASP A 63 -18.71 8.42 3.13
CA ASP A 63 -17.41 9.08 3.15
C ASP A 63 -16.50 8.60 4.31
N LYS A 64 -16.64 7.36 4.79
CA LYS A 64 -15.74 6.77 5.79
C LYS A 64 -14.62 6.00 5.12
N LEU A 65 -13.37 6.20 5.56
CA LEU A 65 -12.20 5.48 5.05
C LEU A 65 -12.11 4.11 5.70
N LEU A 66 -11.93 3.07 4.89
CA LEU A 66 -11.59 1.73 5.37
C LEU A 66 -10.10 1.68 5.75
N LEU A 67 -9.81 1.47 7.02
CA LEU A 67 -8.48 1.15 7.53
C LEU A 67 -8.36 -0.34 7.78
N GLN A 68 -7.14 -0.85 7.64
CA GLN A 68 -6.77 -2.19 8.09
C GLN A 68 -5.66 -2.12 9.14
N GLN A 69 -5.68 -3.06 10.09
CA GLN A 69 -4.57 -3.36 10.97
C GLN A 69 -3.86 -4.60 10.42
N ARG A 70 -2.56 -4.46 10.14
CA ARG A 70 -1.74 -5.53 9.55
C ARG A 70 -1.71 -6.71 10.52
N SER A 71 -1.80 -7.94 10.00
CA SER A 71 -1.64 -9.14 10.81
C SER A 71 -0.29 -9.13 11.53
N ASP A 72 -0.20 -9.89 12.62
CA ASP A 72 1.08 -10.12 13.30
C ASP A 72 2.03 -10.99 12.45
N ALA A 73 1.50 -11.68 11.42
CA ALA A 73 2.26 -12.51 10.49
C ALA A 73 3.01 -11.71 9.42
N LYS A 74 2.62 -10.45 9.16
CA LYS A 74 3.29 -9.60 8.16
C LYS A 74 4.77 -9.41 8.49
N ILE A 75 5.62 -9.59 7.48
CA ILE A 75 7.08 -9.43 7.61
C ILE A 75 7.45 -7.97 7.87
N THR A 76 6.87 -7.03 7.10
CA THR A 76 7.06 -5.60 7.31
C THR A 76 5.88 -5.01 8.09
N PHE A 77 6.19 -4.20 9.11
CA PHE A 77 5.23 -3.46 9.92
C PHE A 77 4.04 -4.30 10.46
N PRO A 78 4.28 -5.45 11.13
CA PRO A 78 3.21 -6.21 11.76
C PRO A 78 2.49 -5.35 12.83
N ASP A 79 1.19 -5.62 13.03
CA ASP A 79 0.33 -4.94 14.03
C ASP A 79 0.10 -3.43 13.79
N CYS A 80 0.59 -2.87 12.69
CA CYS A 80 0.39 -1.46 12.37
C CYS A 80 -0.97 -1.21 11.70
N PHE A 81 -1.66 -0.15 12.09
CA PHE A 81 -2.78 0.42 11.32
C PHE A 81 -2.27 1.13 10.07
N THR A 82 -2.98 0.99 8.97
CA THR A 82 -2.65 1.62 7.68
C THR A 82 -3.92 1.86 6.83
N ASN A 83 -3.75 2.44 5.64
CA ASN A 83 -4.83 2.60 4.66
C ASN A 83 -5.35 1.24 4.16
N THR A 84 -6.34 1.26 3.28
CA THR A 84 -7.16 0.10 2.95
C THR A 84 -6.38 -1.12 2.48
N CYS A 85 -5.44 -0.95 1.56
CA CYS A 85 -4.63 -2.04 1.00
C CYS A 85 -3.35 -1.45 0.40
N CYS A 86 -2.20 -2.06 0.69
CA CYS A 86 -0.90 -1.64 0.16
C CYS A 86 -0.16 -2.86 -0.35
N SER A 87 0.36 -2.80 -1.57
CA SER A 87 1.11 -3.91 -2.15
C SER A 87 1.85 -3.47 -3.42
N HIS A 88 2.24 -4.44 -4.23
CA HIS A 88 3.08 -4.25 -5.40
C HIS A 88 2.38 -4.75 -6.67
N PRO A 89 2.46 -4.02 -7.79
CA PRO A 89 2.32 -4.64 -9.09
C PRO A 89 3.43 -5.67 -9.30
N LEU A 90 3.05 -6.84 -9.78
CA LEU A 90 3.96 -7.93 -10.10
C LEU A 90 4.64 -7.67 -11.45
N SER A 91 5.86 -8.18 -11.61
CA SER A 91 6.59 -8.14 -12.88
C SER A 91 6.07 -9.20 -13.87
N THR A 92 4.78 -9.09 -14.22
CA THR A 92 4.07 -9.94 -15.17
C THR A 92 3.49 -9.07 -16.31
N PRO A 93 3.24 -9.61 -17.51
CA PRO A 93 2.73 -8.81 -18.62
C PRO A 93 1.47 -7.99 -18.31
N LEU A 94 0.56 -8.52 -17.47
CA LEU A 94 -0.69 -7.85 -17.12
C LEU A 94 -0.51 -6.66 -16.17
N GLU A 95 0.43 -6.74 -15.23
CA GLU A 95 0.67 -5.71 -14.20
C GLU A 95 1.82 -4.75 -14.57
N LEU A 96 2.55 -5.05 -15.65
CA LEU A 96 3.58 -4.18 -16.25
C LEU A 96 3.01 -3.10 -17.18
N GLU A 97 1.73 -3.19 -17.57
CA GLU A 97 1.12 -2.24 -18.50
C GLU A 97 0.97 -0.84 -17.85
N GLU A 98 1.68 0.15 -18.40
CA GLU A 98 1.78 1.50 -17.80
C GLU A 98 0.68 2.48 -18.26
N GLY A 99 0.03 2.20 -19.41
CA GLY A 99 -1.03 3.06 -19.96
C GLY A 99 -2.15 3.27 -18.95
N ASP A 100 -2.47 4.54 -18.65
CA ASP A 100 -3.46 4.93 -17.62
C ASP A 100 -3.27 4.22 -16.27
N ALA A 101 -2.03 3.86 -15.92
CA ALA A 101 -1.68 3.08 -14.73
C ALA A 101 -2.47 1.76 -14.58
N ILE A 102 -2.91 1.15 -15.69
CA ILE A 102 -3.81 -0.01 -15.65
C ILE A 102 -3.19 -1.22 -14.96
N GLY A 103 -1.89 -1.47 -15.12
CA GLY A 103 -1.19 -2.58 -14.46
C GLY A 103 -1.23 -2.47 -12.94
N VAL A 104 -1.03 -1.26 -12.41
CA VAL A 104 -1.13 -0.96 -10.98
C VAL A 104 -2.57 -1.10 -10.47
N ARG A 105 -3.57 -0.63 -11.24
CA ARG A 105 -4.99 -0.76 -10.88
C ARG A 105 -5.45 -2.23 -10.84
N ARG A 106 -4.96 -3.07 -11.76
CA ARG A 106 -5.18 -4.53 -11.75
C ARG A 106 -4.54 -5.18 -10.51
N ALA A 107 -3.32 -4.78 -10.15
CA ALA A 107 -2.65 -5.25 -8.93
C ALA A 107 -3.45 -4.89 -7.66
N ALA A 108 -3.97 -3.66 -7.60
CA ALA A 108 -4.83 -3.20 -6.52
C ALA A 108 -6.12 -4.02 -6.41
N GLN A 109 -6.83 -4.26 -7.51
CA GLN A 109 -8.00 -5.15 -7.52
C GLN A 109 -7.65 -6.56 -7.00
N ARG A 110 -6.54 -7.15 -7.49
CA ARG A 110 -6.07 -8.48 -7.05
C ARG A 110 -5.85 -8.53 -5.54
N ARG A 111 -5.21 -7.51 -4.96
CA ARG A 111 -4.88 -7.48 -3.53
C ARG A 111 -6.06 -7.08 -2.65
N LEU A 112 -6.97 -6.21 -3.12
CA LEU A 112 -8.25 -5.98 -2.44
C LEU A 112 -9.04 -7.29 -2.28
N LYS A 113 -9.04 -8.16 -3.30
CA LYS A 113 -9.62 -9.50 -3.18
C LYS A 113 -8.84 -10.39 -2.23
N ALA A 114 -7.52 -10.47 -2.37
CA ALA A 114 -6.69 -11.38 -1.59
C ALA A 114 -6.65 -11.04 -0.09
N GLU A 115 -6.54 -9.75 0.26
CA GLU A 115 -6.38 -9.30 1.65
C GLU A 115 -7.73 -9.08 2.33
N LEU A 116 -8.67 -8.39 1.68
CA LEU A 116 -9.94 -7.98 2.27
C LEU A 116 -11.13 -8.85 1.86
N GLY A 117 -10.92 -9.82 0.97
CA GLY A 117 -11.99 -10.68 0.46
C GLY A 117 -13.01 -9.96 -0.43
N ILE A 118 -12.68 -8.76 -0.94
CA ILE A 118 -13.59 -7.99 -1.80
C ILE A 118 -13.73 -8.72 -3.14
N PRO A 119 -14.94 -9.12 -3.55
CA PRO A 119 -15.13 -9.76 -4.86
C PRO A 119 -14.66 -8.85 -6.00
N MET A 120 -13.99 -9.43 -7.00
CA MET A 120 -13.38 -8.68 -8.12
C MET A 120 -14.40 -7.86 -8.91
N GLU A 121 -15.63 -8.34 -8.98
CA GLU A 121 -16.77 -7.67 -9.61
C GLU A 121 -17.27 -6.43 -8.86
N GLN A 122 -16.95 -6.29 -7.56
CA GLN A 122 -17.34 -5.10 -6.80
C GLN A 122 -16.39 -3.93 -7.02
N VAL A 123 -15.11 -4.18 -7.28
CA VAL A 123 -14.12 -3.13 -7.55
C VAL A 123 -13.31 -3.52 -8.78
N THR A 124 -13.67 -2.99 -9.94
CA THR A 124 -12.92 -3.18 -11.18
C THR A 124 -11.79 -2.15 -11.30
N PRO A 125 -10.79 -2.36 -12.18
CA PRO A 125 -9.74 -1.37 -12.40
C PRO A 125 -10.26 0.03 -12.80
N GLU A 126 -11.45 0.10 -13.41
CA GLU A 126 -12.13 1.35 -13.78
C GLU A 126 -12.72 2.09 -12.58
N ASP A 127 -13.08 1.38 -11.51
CA ASP A 127 -13.51 1.98 -10.24
C ASP A 127 -12.35 2.61 -9.45
N ILE A 128 -11.10 2.29 -9.82
CA ILE A 128 -9.89 2.69 -9.09
C ILE A 128 -9.29 3.94 -9.74
N CYS A 129 -9.40 5.08 -9.05
CA CYS A 129 -8.86 6.35 -9.49
C CYS A 129 -7.38 6.50 -9.10
N TYR A 130 -6.49 6.60 -10.09
CA TYR A 130 -5.07 6.91 -9.87
C TYR A 130 -4.88 8.42 -9.65
N LEU A 131 -4.43 8.83 -8.47
CA LEU A 131 -4.34 10.24 -8.09
C LEU A 131 -2.96 10.85 -8.32
N THR A 132 -1.91 10.30 -7.71
CA THR A 132 -0.53 10.80 -7.78
C THR A 132 0.47 9.72 -7.35
N ARG A 133 1.78 10.01 -7.36
CA ARG A 133 2.84 9.15 -6.85
C ARG A 133 3.64 9.79 -5.72
N ILE A 134 4.02 8.99 -4.74
CA ILE A 134 4.88 9.41 -3.63
C ILE A 134 6.12 8.50 -3.60
N HIS A 135 7.30 9.10 -3.55
CA HIS A 135 8.55 8.38 -3.31
C HIS A 135 8.91 8.52 -1.82
N TYR A 136 8.99 7.39 -1.12
CA TYR A 136 9.33 7.34 0.31
C TYR A 136 10.27 6.17 0.63
N LYS A 137 10.94 6.25 1.79
CA LYS A 137 11.77 5.17 2.36
C LYS A 137 11.48 5.03 3.86
N ALA A 138 11.31 3.80 4.34
CA ALA A 138 11.05 3.54 5.76
C ALA A 138 11.63 2.20 6.23
N LYS A 139 12.08 2.13 7.48
CA LYS A 139 12.53 0.86 8.09
C LYS A 139 11.41 0.27 8.94
N SER A 140 11.18 -1.03 8.78
CA SER A 140 10.30 -1.82 9.67
C SER A 140 11.07 -2.19 10.94
N ASP A 141 12.26 -2.76 10.76
CA ASP A 141 13.18 -3.13 11.83
C ASP A 141 14.64 -3.04 11.33
N GLY A 142 15.57 -3.76 11.97
CA GLY A 142 16.98 -3.78 11.56
C GLY A 142 17.25 -4.47 10.21
N ILE A 143 16.37 -5.37 9.77
CA ILE A 143 16.53 -6.22 8.58
C ILE A 143 15.64 -5.73 7.44
N TRP A 144 14.37 -5.45 7.75
CA TRP A 144 13.33 -5.19 6.76
C TRP A 144 12.94 -3.72 6.68
N GLY A 145 12.52 -3.28 5.49
CA GLY A 145 12.07 -1.93 5.21
C GLY A 145 11.31 -1.83 3.88
N GLU A 146 11.02 -0.59 3.50
CA GLU A 146 10.32 -0.19 2.28
C GLU A 146 11.10 0.95 1.61
N HIS A 147 11.18 0.90 0.28
CA HIS A 147 11.71 1.97 -0.56
C HIS A 147 10.97 1.93 -1.89
N GLU A 148 10.04 2.87 -2.06
CA GLU A 148 8.97 2.70 -3.04
C GLU A 148 8.66 4.01 -3.78
N ILE A 149 8.30 3.88 -5.05
CA ILE A 149 7.42 4.87 -5.70
C ILE A 149 6.00 4.32 -5.66
N ASP A 150 5.22 4.91 -4.76
CA ASP A 150 3.90 4.47 -4.35
C ASP A 150 2.80 5.22 -5.13
N TYR A 151 2.00 4.46 -5.87
CA TYR A 151 0.83 4.96 -6.58
C TYR A 151 -0.34 5.12 -5.62
N ILE A 152 -0.82 6.36 -5.47
CA ILE A 152 -1.96 6.68 -4.62
C ILE A 152 -3.26 6.43 -5.39
N LEU A 153 -4.04 5.46 -4.93
CA LEU A 153 -5.25 4.99 -5.56
C LEU A 153 -6.47 5.25 -4.67
N PHE A 154 -7.55 5.74 -5.26
CA PHE A 154 -8.81 6.01 -4.56
C PHE A 154 -9.95 5.16 -5.10
N VAL A 155 -10.79 4.68 -4.21
CA VAL A 155 -12.05 3.99 -4.52
C VAL A 155 -13.15 4.59 -3.65
N GLN A 156 -14.33 4.84 -4.21
CA GLN A 156 -15.51 5.22 -3.43
C GLN A 156 -16.67 4.28 -3.73
N LYS A 157 -16.88 3.28 -2.88
CA LYS A 157 -17.87 2.22 -3.08
C LYS A 157 -18.17 1.48 -1.79
N ASP A 158 -19.41 1.03 -1.63
CA ASP A 158 -19.76 0.07 -0.59
C ASP A 158 -19.34 -1.33 -1.03
N VAL A 159 -18.62 -2.05 -0.18
CA VAL A 159 -18.05 -3.37 -0.48
C VAL A 159 -18.32 -4.37 0.62
N THR A 160 -18.40 -5.65 0.26
CA THR A 160 -18.44 -6.76 1.22
C THR A 160 -17.03 -7.18 1.60
N LEU A 161 -16.78 -7.39 2.89
CA LEU A 161 -15.47 -7.76 3.41
C LEU A 161 -15.48 -9.19 3.93
N SER A 162 -14.45 -9.96 3.58
CA SER A 162 -14.11 -11.25 4.16
C SER A 162 -12.59 -11.37 4.25
N PRO A 163 -11.94 -10.59 5.14
CA PRO A 163 -10.48 -10.47 5.13
C PRO A 163 -9.76 -11.77 5.45
N ASP A 164 -8.59 -11.97 4.84
CA ASP A 164 -7.67 -13.05 5.19
C ASP A 164 -6.98 -12.71 6.54
N PRO A 165 -7.16 -13.51 7.60
CA PRO A 165 -6.52 -13.25 8.90
C PRO A 165 -4.98 -13.32 8.85
N ASN A 166 -4.40 -13.97 7.85
CA ASN A 166 -2.96 -13.98 7.62
C ASN A 166 -2.44 -12.62 7.12
N GLU A 167 -3.30 -11.82 6.50
CA GLU A 167 -2.97 -10.49 5.99
C GLU A 167 -3.43 -9.37 6.94
N ILE A 168 -4.64 -9.51 7.50
CA ILE A 168 -5.35 -8.46 8.24
C ILE A 168 -5.79 -8.95 9.62
N LYS A 169 -5.32 -8.28 10.67
CA LYS A 169 -5.71 -8.52 12.07
C LYS A 169 -7.10 -7.99 12.37
N SER A 170 -7.39 -6.77 11.92
CA SER A 170 -8.66 -6.09 12.12
C SER A 170 -8.87 -5.03 11.04
N HIS A 171 -10.10 -4.56 10.88
CA HIS A 171 -10.42 -3.47 9.95
C HIS A 171 -11.53 -2.60 10.54
N CYS A 172 -11.57 -1.33 10.14
CA CYS A 172 -12.64 -0.43 10.55
C CYS A 172 -12.85 0.69 9.54
N TYR A 173 -14.11 1.10 9.39
CA TYR A 173 -14.45 2.35 8.71
C TYR A 173 -14.35 3.50 9.71
N VAL A 174 -13.66 4.57 9.33
CA VAL A 174 -13.47 5.75 10.18
C VAL A 174 -13.89 7.02 9.45
N THR A 175 -14.50 7.93 10.20
CA THR A 175 -14.67 9.33 9.80
C THR A 175 -13.35 10.09 9.92
N GLN A 176 -13.28 11.30 9.34
CA GLN A 176 -12.12 12.17 9.54
C GLN A 176 -11.83 12.47 11.02
N LYS A 177 -12.88 12.62 11.85
CA LYS A 177 -12.73 12.90 13.28
C LYS A 177 -12.10 11.71 14.01
N GLU A 178 -12.56 10.51 13.72
CA GLU A 178 -12.01 9.27 14.29
C GLU A 178 -10.58 9.02 13.82
N LEU A 179 -10.27 9.27 12.54
CA LEU A 179 -8.88 9.19 12.06
C LEU A 179 -7.97 10.18 12.81
N LYS A 180 -8.40 11.44 13.00
CA LYS A 180 -7.64 12.42 13.80
C LYS A 180 -7.40 11.94 15.23
N GLN A 181 -8.36 11.23 15.84
CA GLN A 181 -8.18 10.63 17.16
C GLN A 181 -7.19 9.46 17.12
N LEU A 182 -7.26 8.60 16.09
CA LEU A 182 -6.34 7.49 15.87
C LEU A 182 -4.90 8.00 15.72
N LEU A 183 -4.66 9.03 14.90
CA LEU A 183 -3.35 9.66 14.75
C LEU A 183 -2.82 10.25 16.07
N LYS A 184 -3.69 10.83 16.91
CA LYS A 184 -3.31 11.32 18.24
C LYS A 184 -2.96 10.21 19.23
N LYS A 185 -3.56 9.02 19.10
CA LYS A 185 -3.17 7.83 19.87
C LYS A 185 -1.82 7.31 19.41
N ALA A 186 -1.61 7.27 18.08
CA ALA A 186 -0.34 6.87 17.49
C ALA A 186 0.81 7.81 17.90
N SER A 187 0.59 9.12 17.96
CA SER A 187 1.59 10.09 18.44
C SER A 187 1.96 9.92 19.92
N ARG A 188 1.13 9.22 20.69
CA ARG A 188 1.36 8.86 22.10
C ARG A 188 1.88 7.43 22.26
N ASN A 189 2.21 6.76 21.16
CA ASN A 189 2.63 5.35 21.11
C ASN A 189 1.61 4.38 21.73
N GLU A 190 0.33 4.76 21.80
CA GLU A 190 -0.75 3.87 22.27
C GLU A 190 -1.12 2.81 21.22
N ILE A 191 -0.88 3.13 19.94
CA ILE A 191 -1.05 2.25 18.78
C ILE A 191 0.06 2.53 17.76
N LYS A 192 0.26 1.61 16.81
CA LYS A 192 1.23 1.79 15.71
C LYS A 192 0.51 2.13 14.41
N ILE A 193 1.08 3.05 13.63
CA ILE A 193 0.66 3.35 12.27
C ILE A 193 1.84 3.23 11.33
N THR A 194 1.58 2.82 10.09
CA THR A 194 2.65 2.68 9.09
C THR A 194 3.19 4.05 8.66
N PRO A 195 4.49 4.19 8.37
CA PRO A 195 5.11 5.48 8.03
C PRO A 195 4.48 6.19 6.82
N TRP A 196 4.19 5.47 5.73
CA TRP A 196 3.56 6.05 4.54
C TRP A 196 2.14 6.56 4.83
N PHE A 197 1.35 5.80 5.61
CA PHE A 197 0.01 6.23 5.97
C PHE A 197 0.04 7.51 6.80
N LYS A 198 0.95 7.62 7.76
CA LYS A 198 1.16 8.86 8.53
C LYS A 198 1.49 10.03 7.60
N LEU A 199 2.44 9.83 6.69
CA LEU A 199 2.89 10.84 5.74
C LEU A 199 1.75 11.35 4.85
N VAL A 200 0.99 10.44 4.25
CA VAL A 200 -0.17 10.76 3.41
C VAL A 200 -1.26 11.44 4.24
N ALA A 201 -1.53 10.95 5.45
CA ALA A 201 -2.54 11.51 6.34
C ALA A 201 -2.23 12.96 6.73
N GLU A 202 -0.99 13.25 7.10
CA GLU A 202 -0.55 14.57 7.56
C GLU A 202 -0.40 15.58 6.42
N THR A 203 -0.14 15.12 5.19
CA THR A 203 0.17 16.01 4.06
C THR A 203 -1.00 16.21 3.11
N PHE A 204 -1.75 15.16 2.80
CA PHE A 204 -2.68 15.17 1.66
C PHE A 204 -4.10 14.70 2.01
N LEU A 205 -4.23 13.65 2.82
CA LEU A 205 -5.46 12.87 2.91
C LEU A 205 -6.67 13.70 3.30
N PHE A 206 -6.56 14.58 4.31
CA PHE A 206 -7.70 15.38 4.75
C PHE A 206 -8.19 16.34 3.65
N ARG A 207 -7.26 16.92 2.87
CA ARG A 207 -7.62 17.80 1.74
C ARG A 207 -8.34 17.03 0.64
N TRP A 208 -7.89 15.81 0.33
CA TRP A 208 -8.55 14.94 -0.64
C TRP A 208 -9.93 14.47 -0.14
N TRP A 209 -10.01 14.12 1.15
CA TRP A 209 -11.24 13.66 1.80
C TRP A 209 -12.33 14.75 1.80
N ASP A 210 -11.97 16.02 2.02
CA ASP A 210 -12.92 17.14 1.89
C ASP A 210 -13.46 17.33 0.45
N ASN A 211 -12.89 16.62 -0.53
CA ASN A 211 -13.15 16.80 -1.95
C ASN A 211 -13.34 15.47 -2.71
N LEU A 212 -13.80 14.38 -2.06
CA LEU A 212 -13.97 13.05 -2.69
C LEU A 212 -14.76 13.09 -4.00
N LYS A 213 -15.82 13.91 -4.07
CA LYS A 213 -16.65 14.08 -5.28
C LYS A 213 -15.95 14.80 -6.44
N ASN A 214 -14.80 15.42 -6.20
CA ASN A 214 -14.07 16.26 -7.14
C ASN A 214 -12.56 15.95 -7.17
N LEU A 215 -12.16 14.69 -6.96
CA LEU A 215 -10.75 14.29 -6.90
C LEU A 215 -9.95 14.64 -8.15
N ASN A 216 -10.60 14.80 -9.30
CA ASN A 216 -9.97 15.17 -10.58
C ASN A 216 -9.08 16.42 -10.49
N ARG A 217 -9.36 17.35 -9.57
CA ARG A 217 -8.54 18.56 -9.38
C ARG A 217 -7.17 18.30 -8.73
N PHE A 218 -6.96 17.11 -8.17
CA PHE A 218 -5.71 16.71 -7.52
C PHE A 218 -4.93 15.67 -8.33
N LEU A 219 -5.40 15.33 -9.54
CA LEU A 219 -4.67 14.43 -10.43
C LEU A 219 -3.32 15.03 -10.77
N ASP A 220 -2.26 14.31 -10.43
CA ASP A 220 -0.90 14.65 -10.79
C ASP A 220 -0.14 13.39 -11.21
N HIS A 221 -0.24 13.07 -12.50
CA HIS A 221 0.43 11.90 -13.08
C HIS A 221 1.83 12.24 -13.61
N LYS A 222 2.24 13.52 -13.52
CA LYS A 222 3.53 13.98 -14.05
C LYS A 222 4.59 13.99 -12.96
N ASN A 223 4.23 14.48 -11.77
CA ASN A 223 5.19 14.61 -10.68
C ASN A 223 5.24 13.36 -9.81
N ILE A 224 6.30 13.29 -9.01
CA ILE A 224 6.51 12.30 -7.95
C ILE A 224 6.85 13.11 -6.70
N HIS A 225 5.99 13.03 -5.68
CA HIS A 225 6.22 13.74 -4.42
C HIS A 225 7.28 13.01 -3.61
N ARG A 226 8.41 13.66 -3.31
CA ARG A 226 9.53 13.05 -2.57
C ARG A 226 9.41 13.43 -1.10
N MET A 227 9.42 12.43 -0.22
CA MET A 227 9.01 12.58 1.17
C MET A 227 9.86 11.75 2.13
#